data_AF-A0A7C7A4T8-F1
#
_entry.id   AF-A0A7C7A4T8-F1
#
_cell.length_a   1.000
_cell.length_b   1.000
_cell.length_c   1.000
_cell.angle_alpha   90.00
_cell.angle_beta   90.00
_cell.angle_gamma   90.00
#
_symmetry.space_group_name_H-M   'P 1'
#
loop_
_entity.id
_entity.type
_entity.pdbx_description
1 polymer ?
#
loop_
_entity_poly.entity_id
_entity_poly.type
_entity_poly.pdbx_seq_one_letter_code
_entity_poly.pdbx_strand_id
1 'polypeptide(L)'
;YIYHEAIAGGSGASKHADGLSGVQVHMTNTSNMPVEALEIEFPIILVKKYELRKDSGGAGQFRGGLGIAREFEIIGDGVSTTCLGDRHKFSPWGLEGGKDGAGGAFYRVLPNGTEIRLSNKCSNHPVNKGDIIRVLTPGSGGYGDPLKRPVEKVLRDVYENKVSLESARNDYKVAIICDENGDYVIDVEETAKLRA
;
A
#
# COMPACT_ATOMS: atom_id res chain seq x y z
N TYR A 1 -9.06 13.36 24.35
CA TYR A 1 -9.87 12.31 23.69
C TYR A 1 -8.95 11.20 23.21
N ILE A 2 -9.51 10.04 22.87
CA ILE A 2 -8.77 8.91 22.28
C ILE A 2 -9.33 8.66 20.89
N TYR A 3 -8.50 8.85 19.87
CA TYR A 3 -8.79 8.41 18.52
C TYR A 3 -8.19 7.02 18.30
N HIS A 4 -9.00 6.07 17.84
CA HIS A 4 -8.57 4.72 17.51
C HIS A 4 -9.12 4.31 16.15
N GLU A 5 -8.24 3.86 15.26
CA GLU A 5 -8.62 3.36 13.95
C GLU A 5 -7.89 2.05 13.62
N ALA A 6 -8.66 1.09 13.10
CA ALA A 6 -8.12 -0.07 12.41
C ALA A 6 -7.98 0.27 10.91
N ILE A 7 -6.76 0.35 10.41
CA ILE A 7 -6.49 0.70 9.01
C ILE A 7 -6.43 -0.58 8.17
N ALA A 8 -7.18 -0.58 7.07
CA ALA A 8 -7.26 -1.70 6.15
C ALA A 8 -5.92 -2.02 5.46
N GLY A 9 -5.78 -3.25 4.97
CA GLY A 9 -4.57 -3.76 4.31
C GLY A 9 -4.88 -4.58 3.06
N GLY A 10 -3.86 -5.27 2.54
CA GLY A 10 -4.01 -6.17 1.41
C GLY A 10 -4.39 -7.58 1.82
N SER A 11 -5.33 -8.21 1.12
CA SER A 11 -5.63 -9.65 1.25
C SER A 11 -4.71 -10.50 0.37
N GLY A 12 -4.45 -11.74 0.77
CA GLY A 12 -3.67 -12.70 0.00
C GLY A 12 -4.29 -12.99 -1.37
N ALA A 13 -3.45 -13.14 -2.40
CA ALA A 13 -3.90 -13.74 -3.65
C ALA A 13 -4.31 -15.20 -3.43
N SER A 14 -5.29 -15.66 -4.19
CA SER A 14 -5.68 -17.07 -4.25
C SER A 14 -5.16 -17.71 -5.54
N LYS A 15 -5.28 -19.03 -5.64
CA LYS A 15 -5.00 -19.75 -6.89
C LYS A 15 -5.90 -19.39 -8.07
N HIS A 16 -6.96 -18.59 -7.83
CA HIS A 16 -8.00 -18.29 -8.82
C HIS A 16 -8.21 -16.80 -9.06
N ALA A 17 -7.72 -15.93 -8.17
CA ALA A 17 -8.03 -14.50 -8.18
C ALA A 17 -7.00 -13.67 -7.43
N ASP A 18 -6.87 -12.41 -7.85
CA ASP A 18 -6.09 -11.40 -7.16
C ASP A 18 -6.63 -11.16 -5.74
N GLY A 19 -5.74 -10.76 -4.85
CA GLY A 19 -6.09 -10.34 -3.51
C GLY A 19 -6.82 -9.01 -3.50
N LEU A 20 -7.79 -8.89 -2.59
CA LEU A 20 -8.53 -7.65 -2.36
C LEU A 20 -7.59 -6.58 -1.76
N SER A 21 -7.64 -5.36 -2.30
CA SER A 21 -6.84 -4.23 -1.83
C SER A 21 -7.61 -3.37 -0.84
N GLY A 22 -6.95 -2.85 0.19
CA GLY A 22 -7.55 -1.90 1.13
C GLY A 22 -8.75 -2.46 1.90
N VAL A 23 -8.73 -3.75 2.22
CA VAL A 23 -9.80 -4.43 2.97
C VAL A 23 -9.37 -4.82 4.38
N GLN A 24 -10.34 -4.96 5.26
CA GLN A 24 -10.11 -5.33 6.66
C GLN A 24 -9.86 -6.83 6.81
N VAL A 25 -8.60 -7.24 6.61
CA VAL A 25 -8.15 -8.64 6.69
C VAL A 25 -7.54 -9.00 8.04
N HIS A 26 -7.07 -8.01 8.80
CA HIS A 26 -6.44 -8.21 10.11
C HIS A 26 -7.40 -7.99 11.28
N MET A 27 -8.34 -7.05 11.13
CA MET A 27 -9.38 -6.75 12.11
C MET A 27 -10.73 -6.67 11.38
N THR A 28 -11.41 -7.82 11.27
CA THR A 28 -12.59 -7.98 10.42
C THR A 28 -13.83 -7.26 10.98
N ASN A 29 -14.87 -7.10 10.14
CA ASN A 29 -16.15 -6.47 10.49
C ASN A 29 -16.06 -5.00 10.94
N THR A 30 -15.07 -4.27 10.44
CA THR A 30 -14.94 -2.81 10.62
C THR A 30 -15.08 -2.11 9.26
N SER A 31 -15.61 -0.89 9.26
CA SER A 31 -15.61 -0.02 8.08
C SER A 31 -14.44 0.97 8.15
N ASN A 32 -14.11 1.60 7.03
CA ASN A 32 -13.15 2.70 7.04
C ASN A 32 -13.71 3.88 7.87
N MET A 33 -12.84 4.59 8.59
CA MET A 33 -13.20 5.86 9.20
C MET A 33 -13.28 6.94 8.11
N PRO A 34 -14.46 7.55 7.85
CA PRO A 34 -14.56 8.66 6.91
C PRO A 34 -13.69 9.83 7.36
N VAL A 35 -12.97 10.45 6.43
CA VAL A 35 -12.07 11.57 6.72
C VAL A 35 -12.83 12.74 7.35
N GLU A 36 -14.00 13.07 6.82
CA GLU A 36 -14.84 14.16 7.31
C GLU A 36 -15.27 13.93 8.77
N ALA A 37 -15.73 12.70 9.08
CA ALA A 37 -16.15 12.35 10.43
C ALA A 37 -14.98 12.41 11.43
N LEU A 38 -13.79 11.96 11.00
CA LEU A 38 -12.57 12.03 11.80
C LEU A 38 -12.23 13.48 12.17
N GLU A 39 -12.14 14.36 11.17
CA GLU A 39 -11.63 15.72 11.35
C GLU A 39 -12.61 16.60 12.14
N ILE A 40 -13.92 16.30 12.06
CA ILE A 40 -14.95 16.95 12.88
C ILE A 40 -14.80 16.55 14.37
N GLU A 41 -14.65 15.27 14.65
CA GLU A 41 -14.59 14.76 16.03
C GLU A 41 -13.23 15.03 16.70
N PHE A 42 -12.14 14.98 15.91
CA PHE A 42 -10.76 15.12 16.38
C PHE A 42 -10.03 16.25 15.65
N PRO A 43 -10.33 17.53 15.96
CA PRO A 43 -9.84 18.69 15.20
C PRO A 43 -8.33 18.95 15.33
N ILE A 44 -7.61 18.18 16.15
CA ILE A 44 -6.13 18.24 16.20
C ILE A 44 -5.46 17.28 15.21
N ILE A 45 -6.25 16.56 14.41
CA ILE A 45 -5.77 15.62 13.40
C ILE A 45 -6.31 16.06 12.04
N LEU A 46 -5.43 16.18 11.06
CA LEU A 46 -5.77 16.47 9.66
C LEU A 46 -5.28 15.33 8.78
N VAL A 47 -6.11 14.77 7.91
CA VAL A 47 -5.71 13.68 7.01
C VAL A 47 -5.08 14.27 5.76
N LYS A 48 -3.80 13.97 5.54
CA LYS A 48 -3.04 14.46 4.36
C LYS A 48 -3.04 13.50 3.20
N LYS A 49 -3.21 12.22 3.49
CA LYS A 49 -3.15 11.14 2.51
C LYS A 49 -4.05 10.01 2.96
N TYR A 50 -4.82 9.48 2.01
CA TYR A 50 -5.50 8.22 2.14
C TYR A 50 -5.62 7.58 0.76
N GLU A 51 -4.72 6.65 0.45
CA GLU A 51 -4.64 6.04 -0.87
C GLU A 51 -4.23 4.56 -0.80
N LEU A 52 -4.47 3.83 -1.89
CA LEU A 52 -3.85 2.52 -2.08
C LEU A 52 -2.33 2.69 -2.19
N ARG A 53 -1.60 1.87 -1.45
CA ARG A 53 -0.14 1.86 -1.51
C ARG A 53 0.31 1.11 -2.77
N LYS A 54 0.56 1.85 -3.84
CA LYS A 54 1.10 1.32 -5.11
C LYS A 54 2.29 0.38 -4.88
N ASP A 55 2.38 -0.68 -5.69
CA ASP A 55 3.43 -1.71 -5.65
C ASP A 55 3.54 -2.48 -4.32
N SER A 56 2.60 -2.32 -3.38
CA SER A 56 2.64 -3.07 -2.12
C SER A 56 2.12 -4.50 -2.22
N GLY A 57 1.32 -4.80 -3.25
CA GLY A 57 0.85 -6.15 -3.54
C GLY A 57 1.94 -6.99 -4.20
N GLY A 58 2.23 -8.17 -3.66
CA GLY A 58 3.20 -9.08 -4.21
C GLY A 58 2.82 -9.51 -5.63
N ALA A 59 3.78 -9.43 -6.54
CA ALA A 59 3.58 -9.82 -7.93
C ALA A 59 3.35 -11.32 -8.07
N GLY A 60 2.48 -11.73 -8.99
CA GLY A 60 2.20 -13.12 -9.27
C GLY A 60 1.25 -13.23 -10.46
N GLN A 61 0.98 -14.47 -10.92
CA GLN A 61 -0.12 -14.70 -11.87
C GLN A 61 -1.40 -14.03 -11.35
N PHE A 62 -1.63 -14.19 -10.05
CA PHE A 62 -2.58 -13.40 -9.27
C PHE A 62 -1.83 -12.51 -8.28
N ARG A 63 -2.08 -11.20 -8.34
CA ARG A 63 -1.41 -10.18 -7.52
C ARG A 63 -1.99 -10.18 -6.11
N GLY A 64 -1.14 -10.11 -5.09
CA GLY A 64 -1.59 -9.90 -3.72
C GLY A 64 -2.23 -8.52 -3.53
N GLY A 65 -3.20 -8.38 -2.64
CA GLY A 65 -3.89 -7.12 -2.38
C GLY A 65 -2.93 -6.01 -1.96
N LEU A 66 -3.23 -4.76 -2.35
CA LEU A 66 -2.46 -3.60 -1.92
C LEU A 66 -2.84 -3.19 -0.49
N GLY A 67 -1.85 -2.70 0.23
CA GLY A 67 -2.05 -1.97 1.48
C GLY A 67 -2.55 -0.54 1.23
N ILE A 68 -2.56 0.24 2.31
CA ILE A 68 -2.99 1.63 2.37
C ILE A 68 -1.83 2.49 2.84
N ALA A 69 -1.68 3.65 2.23
CA ALA A 69 -0.89 4.75 2.78
C ALA A 69 -1.85 5.77 3.40
N ARG A 70 -1.69 6.02 4.69
CA ARG A 70 -2.49 6.99 5.45
C ARG A 70 -1.59 7.93 6.23
N GLU A 71 -1.82 9.24 6.12
CA GLU A 71 -1.00 10.26 6.78
C GLU A 71 -1.88 11.19 7.63
N PHE A 72 -1.51 11.34 8.89
CA PHE A 72 -2.18 12.18 9.86
C PHE A 72 -1.24 13.32 10.29
N GLU A 73 -1.54 14.54 9.88
CA GLU A 73 -0.86 15.74 10.37
C GLU A 73 -1.44 16.13 11.73
N ILE A 74 -0.56 16.35 12.70
CA ILE A 74 -0.93 16.77 14.05
C ILE A 74 -1.01 18.30 14.09
N ILE A 75 -2.16 18.85 14.43
CA ILE A 75 -2.44 20.29 14.40
C ILE A 75 -2.29 20.96 15.78
N GLY A 76 -2.13 20.18 16.86
CA GLY A 76 -1.97 20.65 18.24
C GLY A 76 -0.84 19.97 19.02
N ASP A 77 -0.50 20.53 20.18
CA ASP A 77 0.54 19.99 21.07
C ASP A 77 -0.05 19.11 22.19
N GLY A 78 0.82 18.40 22.91
CA GLY A 78 0.40 17.51 24.00
C GLY A 78 -0.23 16.21 23.51
N VAL A 79 0.09 15.80 22.28
CA VAL A 79 -0.44 14.59 21.65
C VAL A 79 0.56 13.45 21.77
N SER A 80 0.04 12.24 21.97
CA SER A 80 0.83 11.02 21.84
C SER A 80 0.14 10.05 20.89
N THR A 81 0.94 9.26 20.19
CA THR A 81 0.46 8.23 19.28
C THR A 81 0.87 6.84 19.75
N THR A 82 0.00 5.87 19.52
CA THR A 82 0.28 4.46 19.72
C THR A 82 0.01 3.74 18.41
N CYS A 83 1.05 3.11 17.85
CA CYS A 83 0.99 2.40 16.59
C CYS A 83 1.31 0.93 16.82
N LEU A 84 0.35 0.06 16.49
CA LEU A 84 0.49 -1.38 16.61
C LEU A 84 0.33 -2.01 15.22
N GLY A 85 1.40 -2.64 14.74
CA GLY A 85 1.47 -3.22 13.42
C GLY A 85 2.24 -4.54 13.43
N ASP A 86 1.82 -5.42 12.53
CA ASP A 86 2.48 -6.68 12.22
C ASP A 86 2.87 -6.73 10.75
N ARG A 87 3.65 -7.74 10.35
CA ARG A 87 4.22 -7.85 9.00
C ARG A 87 5.15 -6.69 8.60
N HIS A 88 5.86 -6.10 9.57
CA HIS A 88 6.88 -5.08 9.32
C HIS A 88 8.26 -5.69 9.08
N LYS A 89 8.65 -6.68 9.91
CA LYS A 89 9.92 -7.41 9.78
C LYS A 89 9.83 -8.57 8.79
N PHE A 90 8.73 -9.31 8.84
CA PHE A 90 8.46 -10.44 7.96
C PHE A 90 7.33 -10.06 7.03
N SER A 91 7.67 -9.79 5.77
CA SER A 91 6.70 -9.46 4.74
C SER A 91 5.68 -10.58 4.54
N PRO A 92 4.47 -10.27 4.05
CA PRO A 92 3.54 -11.27 3.59
C PRO A 92 4.15 -12.04 2.42
N TRP A 93 4.38 -13.34 2.58
CA TRP A 93 5.07 -14.16 1.59
C TRP A 93 4.19 -14.50 0.39
N GLY A 94 4.80 -14.63 -0.78
CA GLY A 94 4.14 -15.18 -1.96
C GLY A 94 4.06 -16.71 -1.94
N LEU A 95 3.25 -17.28 -2.84
CA LEU A 95 3.05 -18.74 -2.97
C LEU A 95 3.20 -19.20 -4.43
N GLU A 96 3.70 -20.42 -4.63
CA GLU A 96 3.79 -21.07 -5.95
C GLU A 96 4.52 -20.23 -7.02
N GLY A 97 5.58 -19.53 -6.62
CA GLY A 97 6.35 -18.62 -7.49
C GLY A 97 5.88 -17.16 -7.48
N GLY A 98 4.82 -16.84 -6.75
CA GLY A 98 4.45 -15.46 -6.43
C GLY A 98 5.49 -14.79 -5.53
N LYS A 99 5.66 -13.48 -5.70
CA LYS A 99 6.55 -12.64 -4.90
C LYS A 99 5.86 -12.17 -3.62
N ASP A 100 6.69 -11.82 -2.65
CA ASP A 100 6.26 -11.25 -1.38
C ASP A 100 5.64 -9.86 -1.58
N GLY A 101 4.65 -9.53 -0.76
CA GLY A 101 4.11 -8.17 -0.68
C GLY A 101 5.01 -7.26 0.14
N ALA A 102 4.80 -5.95 0.02
CA ALA A 102 5.52 -4.99 0.85
C ALA A 102 5.07 -5.09 2.32
N GLY A 103 6.04 -5.10 3.23
CA GLY A 103 5.81 -5.06 4.67
C GLY A 103 5.24 -3.72 5.14
N GLY A 104 4.61 -3.73 6.31
CA GLY A 104 4.06 -2.54 6.94
C GLY A 104 5.12 -1.58 7.48
N ALA A 105 4.71 -0.34 7.74
CA ALA A 105 5.57 0.69 8.29
C ALA A 105 4.84 1.79 9.05
N PHE A 106 5.53 2.33 10.05
CA PHE A 106 5.15 3.58 10.68
C PHE A 106 6.31 4.55 10.60
N TYR A 107 6.00 5.79 10.26
CA TYR A 107 6.96 6.89 10.29
C TYR A 107 6.36 8.09 11.00
N ARG A 108 7.21 8.82 11.70
CA ARG A 108 6.99 10.21 12.08
C ARG A 108 7.77 11.08 11.11
N VAL A 109 7.07 11.89 10.33
CA VAL A 109 7.68 12.85 9.41
C VAL A 109 7.61 14.22 10.08
N LEU A 110 8.77 14.83 10.29
CA LEU A 110 8.88 16.15 10.91
C LEU A 110 8.51 17.25 9.88
N PRO A 111 8.19 18.48 10.33
CA PRO A 111 7.86 19.60 9.43
C PRO A 111 8.95 19.93 8.39
N ASN A 112 10.21 19.61 8.69
CA ASN A 112 11.34 19.79 7.77
C ASN A 112 11.48 18.66 6.74
N GLY A 113 10.58 17.68 6.74
CA GLY A 113 10.60 16.51 5.85
C GLY A 113 11.45 15.33 6.34
N THR A 114 12.13 15.43 7.48
CA THR A 114 12.89 14.30 8.04
C THR A 114 11.95 13.17 8.44
N GLU A 115 12.17 11.98 7.90
CA GLU A 115 11.41 10.78 8.23
C GLU A 115 12.11 9.96 9.33
N ILE A 116 11.41 9.74 10.44
CA ILE A 116 11.85 8.91 11.55
C ILE A 116 11.03 7.63 11.53
N ARG A 117 11.68 6.49 11.28
CA ARG A 117 11.02 5.18 11.33
C ARG A 117 10.67 4.84 12.78
N LEU A 118 9.40 4.53 13.03
CA LEU A 118 8.93 4.08 14.33
C LEU A 118 8.95 2.55 14.43
N SER A 119 9.02 2.06 15.67
CA SER A 119 8.82 0.64 15.99
C SER A 119 7.44 0.15 15.52
N ASN A 120 7.33 -1.12 15.13
CA ASN A 120 6.04 -1.73 14.79
C ASN A 120 5.11 -1.88 15.99
N LYS A 121 5.64 -1.80 17.21
CA LYS A 121 4.89 -1.66 18.45
C LYS A 121 5.43 -0.42 19.16
N CYS A 122 4.77 0.71 18.93
CA CYS A 122 5.14 2.01 19.46
C CYS A 122 4.00 2.47 20.37
N SER A 123 4.29 2.73 21.65
CA SER A 123 3.26 3.07 22.64
C SER A 123 3.53 4.43 23.26
N ASN A 124 2.48 5.25 23.36
CA ASN A 124 2.51 6.58 23.96
C ASN A 124 3.68 7.46 23.45
N HIS A 125 3.97 7.40 22.16
CA HIS A 125 5.05 8.15 21.55
C HIS A 125 4.65 9.63 21.40
N PRO A 126 5.40 10.57 21.99
CA PRO A 126 5.06 11.98 21.91
C PRO A 126 5.23 12.51 20.49
N VAL A 127 4.25 13.28 20.03
CA VAL A 127 4.25 13.97 18.74
C VAL A 127 3.89 15.43 18.96
N ASN A 128 4.46 16.30 18.14
CA ASN A 128 4.28 17.74 18.26
C ASN A 128 3.42 18.25 17.10
N LYS A 129 2.92 19.47 17.26
CA LYS A 129 2.26 20.17 16.15
C LYS A 129 3.16 20.22 14.91
N GLY A 130 2.56 19.92 13.75
CA GLY A 130 3.20 19.86 12.44
C GLY A 130 3.84 18.51 12.11
N ASP A 131 3.96 17.59 13.06
CA ASP A 131 4.40 16.23 12.75
C ASP A 131 3.33 15.49 11.95
N ILE A 132 3.77 14.63 11.04
CA ILE A 132 2.90 13.71 10.31
C ILE A 132 3.18 12.28 10.77
N ILE A 133 2.15 11.58 11.23
CA ILE A 133 2.19 10.14 11.42
C ILE A 133 1.77 9.46 10.13
N ARG A 134 2.73 8.86 9.44
CA ARG A 134 2.51 8.07 8.23
C ARG A 134 2.40 6.59 8.60
N VAL A 135 1.28 6.02 8.25
CA VAL A 135 1.00 4.58 8.34
C VAL A 135 0.99 4.00 6.94
N LEU A 136 1.86 3.02 6.70
CA LEU A 136 1.83 2.17 5.52
C LEU A 136 1.41 0.78 5.96
N THR A 137 0.18 0.37 5.66
CA THR A 137 -0.24 -0.99 5.95
C THR A 137 0.44 -1.97 4.99
N PRO A 138 0.64 -3.23 5.41
CA PRO A 138 1.19 -4.24 4.52
C PRO A 138 0.25 -4.48 3.34
N GLY A 139 0.84 -4.79 2.18
CA GLY A 139 0.10 -5.47 1.13
C GLY A 139 -0.06 -6.95 1.46
N SER A 140 -0.01 -7.79 0.44
CA SER A 140 -0.07 -9.24 0.61
C SER A 140 0.72 -9.95 -0.47
N GLY A 141 1.09 -11.20 -0.26
CA GLY A 141 1.84 -11.99 -1.25
C GLY A 141 1.01 -12.34 -2.48
N GLY A 142 1.70 -12.42 -3.62
CA GLY A 142 1.13 -12.90 -4.88
C GLY A 142 1.07 -14.43 -4.93
N TYR A 143 0.31 -14.94 -5.89
CA TYR A 143 0.21 -16.37 -6.18
C TYR A 143 0.61 -16.66 -7.63
N GLY A 144 1.42 -17.69 -7.83
CA GLY A 144 1.84 -18.14 -9.15
C GLY A 144 2.91 -17.24 -9.78
N ASP A 145 3.57 -17.75 -10.81
CA ASP A 145 4.59 -17.02 -11.57
C ASP A 145 4.04 -15.70 -12.18
N PRO A 146 4.62 -14.52 -11.85
CA PRO A 146 4.25 -13.23 -12.45
C PRO A 146 4.22 -13.22 -13.99
N LEU A 147 5.08 -14.01 -14.65
CA LEU A 147 5.14 -14.10 -16.11
C LEU A 147 3.85 -14.68 -16.71
N LYS A 148 3.12 -15.49 -15.95
CA LYS A 148 1.83 -16.06 -16.36
C LYS A 148 0.66 -15.09 -16.23
N ARG A 149 0.86 -13.90 -15.65
CA ARG A 149 -0.17 -12.87 -15.60
C ARG A 149 -0.45 -12.36 -17.02
N PRO A 150 -1.74 -12.30 -17.45
CA PRO A 150 -2.12 -11.71 -18.73
C PRO A 150 -1.64 -10.25 -18.82
N VAL A 151 -1.07 -9.87 -19.96
CA VAL A 151 -0.47 -8.54 -20.17
C VAL A 151 -1.51 -7.43 -20.04
N GLU A 152 -2.75 -7.70 -20.43
CA GLU A 152 -3.89 -6.78 -20.35
C GLU A 152 -4.27 -6.50 -18.90
N LYS A 153 -4.12 -7.49 -18.01
CA LYS A 153 -4.33 -7.28 -16.56
C LYS A 153 -3.23 -6.41 -15.97
N VAL A 154 -1.98 -6.57 -16.41
CA VAL A 154 -0.88 -5.71 -15.97
C VAL A 154 -1.11 -4.26 -16.44
N LEU A 155 -1.53 -4.07 -17.70
CA LEU A 155 -1.89 -2.75 -18.20
C LEU A 155 -3.01 -2.11 -17.37
N ARG A 156 -4.05 -2.88 -17.04
CA ARG A 156 -5.14 -2.41 -16.17
C ARG A 156 -4.64 -2.05 -14.77
N ASP A 157 -3.76 -2.84 -14.17
CA ASP A 157 -3.18 -2.53 -12.85
C ASP A 157 -2.36 -1.23 -12.90
N VAL A 158 -1.66 -0.94 -14.01
CA VAL A 158 -0.94 0.33 -14.22
C VAL A 158 -1.92 1.49 -14.36
N TYR A 159 -2.97 1.32 -15.16
CA TYR A 159 -4.01 2.33 -15.35
C TYR A 159 -4.72 2.68 -14.02
N GLU A 160 -5.00 1.67 -13.19
CA GLU A 160 -5.59 1.83 -11.86
C GLU A 160 -4.57 2.28 -10.79
N ASN A 161 -3.34 2.63 -11.17
CA ASN A 161 -2.23 3.07 -10.30
C ASN A 161 -1.90 2.07 -9.17
N LYS A 162 -2.16 0.77 -9.39
CA LYS A 162 -1.84 -0.32 -8.46
C LYS A 162 -0.42 -0.82 -8.65
N VAL A 163 0.03 -0.84 -9.90
CA VAL A 163 1.37 -1.26 -10.31
C VAL A 163 2.05 -0.09 -11.03
N SER A 164 3.31 0.18 -10.75
CA SER A 164 4.10 1.17 -11.48
C SER A 164 4.61 0.63 -12.81
N LEU A 165 5.00 1.51 -13.73
CA LEU A 165 5.66 1.11 -14.99
C LEU A 165 6.94 0.32 -14.73
N GLU A 166 7.67 0.68 -13.68
CA GLU A 166 8.88 -0.02 -13.25
C GLU A 166 8.56 -1.45 -12.78
N SER A 167 7.55 -1.63 -11.92
CA SER A 167 7.13 -2.97 -11.47
C SER A 167 6.53 -3.79 -12.61
N ALA A 168 5.75 -3.18 -13.52
CA ALA A 168 5.25 -3.84 -14.73
C ALA A 168 6.39 -4.44 -15.55
N ARG A 169 7.46 -3.67 -15.78
CA ARG A 169 8.65 -4.12 -16.52
C ARG A 169 9.51 -5.12 -15.73
N ASN A 170 9.74 -4.86 -14.44
CA ASN A 170 10.69 -5.65 -13.64
C ASN A 170 10.09 -6.97 -13.16
N ASP A 171 8.86 -6.94 -12.66
CA ASP A 171 8.21 -8.09 -12.02
C ASP A 171 7.42 -8.92 -13.01
N TYR A 172 6.64 -8.27 -13.87
CA TYR A 172 5.74 -8.96 -14.82
C TYR A 172 6.34 -9.11 -16.23
N LYS A 173 7.50 -8.48 -16.48
CA LYS A 173 8.16 -8.44 -17.79
C LYS A 173 7.25 -7.90 -18.88
N VAL A 174 6.46 -6.88 -18.56
CA VAL A 174 5.57 -6.19 -19.51
C VAL A 174 6.07 -4.77 -19.69
N ALA A 175 6.40 -4.41 -20.93
CA ALA A 175 6.75 -3.05 -21.29
C ALA A 175 5.47 -2.27 -21.64
N ILE A 176 5.28 -1.14 -20.99
CA ILE A 176 4.16 -0.24 -21.20
C ILE A 176 4.73 1.14 -21.51
N ILE A 177 4.25 1.74 -22.59
CA ILE A 177 4.63 3.07 -23.05
C ILE A 177 3.42 4.00 -22.99
N CYS A 178 3.69 5.29 -22.93
CA CYS A 178 2.67 6.33 -23.05
C CYS A 178 2.60 6.75 -24.52
N ASP A 179 1.42 6.68 -25.13
CA ASP A 179 1.23 7.13 -26.50
C ASP A 179 1.20 8.67 -26.60
N GLU A 180 1.05 9.19 -27.83
CA GLU A 180 1.00 10.64 -28.09
C GLU A 180 -0.22 11.33 -27.44
N ASN A 181 -1.26 10.57 -27.07
CA ASN A 181 -2.48 11.06 -26.42
C ASN A 181 -2.37 11.02 -24.88
N GLY A 182 -1.31 10.43 -24.33
CA GLY A 182 -1.15 10.24 -22.89
C GLY A 182 -1.72 8.92 -22.37
N ASP A 183 -2.14 8.00 -23.25
CA ASP A 183 -2.71 6.71 -22.89
C ASP A 183 -1.61 5.64 -22.73
N TYR A 184 -1.80 4.75 -21.76
CA TYR A 184 -0.91 3.60 -21.57
C TYR A 184 -1.21 2.51 -22.60
N VAL A 185 -0.20 2.11 -23.35
CA VAL A 185 -0.28 1.03 -24.34
C VAL A 185 0.85 0.01 -24.14
N ILE A 186 0.58 -1.25 -24.47
CA ILE A 186 1.55 -2.33 -24.31
C ILE A 186 2.52 -2.29 -25.50
N ASP A 187 3.83 -2.27 -25.22
CA ASP A 187 4.85 -2.52 -26.23
C ASP A 187 4.99 -4.04 -26.40
N VAL A 188 4.35 -4.56 -27.45
CA VAL A 188 4.26 -6.00 -27.72
C VAL A 188 5.63 -6.59 -28.04
N GLU A 189 6.46 -5.88 -28.81
CA GLU A 189 7.78 -6.38 -29.22
C GLU A 189 8.72 -6.45 -28.03
N GLU A 190 8.77 -5.39 -27.22
CA GLU A 190 9.62 -5.36 -26.04
C GLU A 190 9.11 -6.32 -24.96
N THR A 191 7.80 -6.44 -24.78
CA THR A 191 7.21 -7.43 -23.86
C THR A 191 7.57 -8.86 -24.26
N ALA A 192 7.55 -9.17 -25.56
CA ALA A 192 7.98 -10.48 -26.06
C ALA A 192 9.47 -10.74 -25.77
N LYS A 193 10.35 -9.74 -25.95
CA LYS A 193 11.78 -9.85 -25.61
C LYS A 193 12.03 -10.04 -24.12
N LEU A 194 11.26 -9.37 -23.26
CA LEU A 194 11.41 -9.47 -21.80
C LEU A 194 10.91 -10.81 -21.23
N ARG A 195 10.00 -11.49 -21.94
CA ARG A 195 9.41 -12.78 -21.54
C ARG A 195 10.01 -13.99 -22.27
N ALA A 196 10.88 -13.78 -23.26
CA ALA A 196 11.66 -14.82 -23.93
C ALA A 196 12.73 -15.41 -23.01
#